data_AF-A0A348MXX2-F1
#
_entry.id   AF-A0A348MXX2-F1
#
_cell.length_a   1.000
_cell.length_b   1.000
_cell.length_c   1.000
_cell.angle_alpha   90.00
_cell.angle_beta   90.00
_cell.angle_gamma   90.00
#
_symmetry.space_group_name_H-M   'P 1'
#
loop_
_entity.id
_entity.type
_entity.pdbx_description
1 polymer ?
#
loop_
_entity_poly.entity_id
_entity_poly.type
_entity_poly.pdbx_seq_one_letter_code
_entity_poly.pdbx_strand_id
1 'polypeptide(L)'
;MNVRLLSVLCVLVLSACASLPPILETAKEQPLVTYEDVVMTTAAPGSMARWGGVIAQVENNAQASIIEVVHYPLKSDGRPNLRKASIGRFKVLIDGFIDPLVFKQERVVSVVGTIGDPIEGMV
;
A
#
# COMPACT_ATOMS: atom_id res chain seq x y z
N MET A 1 35.25 15.65 -27.47
CA MET A 1 34.96 15.74 -26.02
C MET A 1 33.45 15.52 -25.75
N ASN A 2 32.79 14.59 -26.44
CA ASN A 2 31.32 14.53 -26.48
C ASN A 2 30.75 13.18 -26.07
N VAL A 3 31.48 12.07 -26.27
CA VAL A 3 31.01 10.72 -25.90
C VAL A 3 30.85 10.57 -24.38
N ARG A 4 31.80 11.05 -23.57
CA ARG A 4 31.70 10.96 -22.11
C ARG A 4 30.54 11.77 -21.54
N LEU A 5 30.25 12.93 -22.13
CA LEU A 5 29.12 13.77 -21.72
C LEU A 5 27.77 13.09 -22.08
N LEU A 6 27.70 12.47 -23.26
CA LEU A 6 26.54 11.70 -23.70
C LEU A 6 26.30 10.46 -22.82
N SER A 7 27.36 9.78 -22.39
CA SER A 7 27.27 8.64 -21.47
C SER A 7 26.74 9.03 -20.10
N VAL A 8 27.21 10.15 -19.52
CA VAL A 8 26.73 10.65 -18.22
C VAL A 8 25.26 11.09 -18.32
N LEU A 9 24.88 11.77 -19.41
CA LEU A 9 23.49 12.17 -19.64
C LEU A 9 22.57 10.95 -19.80
N CYS A 10 23.03 9.90 -20.48
CA CYS A 10 22.27 8.66 -20.62
C CYS A 10 22.00 8.01 -19.25
N VAL A 11 23.02 7.89 -18.39
CA VAL A 11 22.87 7.32 -17.03
C VAL A 11 21.88 8.12 -16.17
N LEU A 12 21.82 9.44 -16.31
CA LEU A 12 20.88 10.29 -15.58
C LEU A 12 19.41 10.04 -15.99
N VAL A 13 19.13 9.81 -17.27
CA VAL A 13 17.77 9.63 -17.80
C VAL A 13 17.19 8.24 -17.49
N LEU A 14 18.03 7.22 -17.23
CA LEU A 14 17.57 5.87 -16.88
C LEU A 14 16.99 5.74 -15.46
N SER A 15 17.12 6.76 -14.59
CA SER A 15 16.62 6.70 -13.21
C SER A 15 15.10 6.91 -13.06
N ALA A 16 14.38 7.19 -14.16
CA ALA A 16 12.96 7.58 -14.13
C ALA A 16 11.93 6.43 -14.17
N CYS A 17 12.34 5.16 -14.36
CA CYS A 17 11.37 4.08 -14.66
C CYS A 17 10.70 3.41 -13.43
N ALA A 18 11.04 3.81 -12.20
CA ALA A 18 10.52 3.18 -10.99
C ALA A 18 9.84 4.19 -10.04
N SER A 19 9.05 5.11 -10.61
CA SER A 19 8.27 6.08 -9.85
C SER A 19 7.03 5.47 -9.21
N LEU A 20 6.60 6.06 -8.10
CA LEU A 20 5.34 5.74 -7.43
C LEU A 20 4.15 5.98 -8.39
N PRO A 21 3.21 5.03 -8.53
CA PRO A 21 2.03 5.23 -9.38
C PRO A 21 1.15 6.39 -8.89
N PRO A 22 0.53 7.18 -9.80
CA PRO A 22 -0.34 8.31 -9.42
C PRO A 22 -1.49 7.94 -8.48
N ILE A 23 -2.04 6.73 -8.60
CA ILE A 23 -3.12 6.25 -7.72
C ILE A 23 -2.66 6.01 -6.27
N LEU A 24 -1.36 5.92 -6.03
CA LEU A 24 -0.74 5.81 -4.70
C LEU A 24 -0.11 7.12 -4.23
N GLU A 25 -0.21 8.18 -5.04
CA GLU A 25 0.22 9.51 -4.65
C GLU A 25 -0.80 10.12 -3.71
N THR A 26 -0.32 10.54 -2.54
CA THR A 26 -1.07 11.38 -1.63
C THR A 26 -0.60 12.82 -1.81
N ALA A 27 -1.45 13.80 -1.49
CA ALA A 27 -1.01 15.19 -1.44
C ALA A 27 0.24 15.27 -0.55
N LYS A 28 1.33 15.89 -1.03
CA LYS A 28 2.63 15.96 -0.33
C LYS A 28 2.52 16.49 1.11
N GLU A 29 1.46 17.23 1.42
CA GLU A 29 1.21 17.89 2.69
C GLU A 29 0.32 17.09 3.65
N GLN A 30 -0.28 15.98 3.21
CA GLN A 30 -1.09 15.14 4.10
C GLN A 30 -0.20 14.15 4.86
N PRO A 31 -0.11 14.23 6.20
CA PRO A 31 0.67 13.28 6.97
C PRO A 31 0.07 11.88 6.84
N LEU A 32 0.93 10.91 6.52
CA LEU A 32 0.55 9.51 6.43
C LEU A 32 0.92 8.80 7.73
N VAL A 33 -0.03 8.09 8.32
CA VAL A 33 0.22 7.25 9.49
C VAL A 33 0.78 5.88 9.06
N THR A 34 1.72 5.37 9.84
CA THR A 34 2.28 4.04 9.64
C THR A 34 1.36 2.97 10.24
N TYR A 35 1.56 1.71 9.85
CA TYR A 35 0.82 0.61 10.46
C TYR A 35 1.17 0.48 11.94
N GLU A 36 2.45 0.67 12.27
CA GLU A 36 2.98 0.68 13.63
C GLU A 36 2.32 1.74 14.51
N ASP A 37 2.07 2.95 13.98
CA ASP A 37 1.37 4.02 14.71
C ASP A 37 -0.04 3.59 15.13
N VAL A 38 -0.73 2.83 14.27
CA VAL A 38 -2.10 2.35 14.57
C VAL A 38 -2.08 1.22 15.58
N VAL A 39 -1.14 0.26 15.45
CA VAL A 39 -1.00 -0.86 16.40
C VAL A 39 -0.61 -0.36 17.80
N MET A 40 0.16 0.73 17.89
CA MET A 40 0.54 1.37 19.14
C MET A 40 -0.51 2.38 19.65
N THR A 41 -1.66 2.49 18.97
CA THR A 41 -2.78 3.41 19.30
C THR A 41 -2.35 4.89 19.36
N THR A 42 -1.35 5.28 18.55
CA THR A 42 -0.90 6.68 18.46
C THR A 42 -1.58 7.45 17.33
N ALA A 43 -2.21 6.75 16.38
CA ALA A 43 -2.95 7.33 15.27
C ALA A 43 -4.47 7.35 15.52
N ALA A 44 -5.12 8.47 15.19
CA ALA A 44 -6.56 8.64 15.36
C ALA A 44 -7.35 8.15 14.11
N PRO A 45 -8.55 7.56 14.29
CA PRO A 45 -9.46 7.28 13.17
C PRO A 45 -9.64 8.49 12.24
N GLY A 46 -9.75 8.23 10.95
CA GLY A 46 -9.80 9.24 9.89
C GLY A 46 -8.43 9.70 9.38
N SER A 47 -7.33 9.29 10.02
CA SER A 47 -5.98 9.61 9.52
C SER A 47 -5.70 8.93 8.17
N MET A 48 -5.03 9.64 7.26
CA MET A 48 -4.66 9.09 5.96
C MET A 48 -3.52 8.07 6.13
N ALA A 49 -3.64 6.93 5.45
CA ALA A 49 -2.66 5.86 5.48
C ALA A 49 -2.35 5.39 4.05
N ARG A 50 -1.11 4.93 3.85
CA ARG A 50 -0.70 4.21 2.64
C ARG A 50 0.06 2.97 3.02
N TRP A 51 -0.62 1.83 2.96
CA TRP A 51 -0.07 0.55 3.37
C TRP A 51 -0.12 -0.45 2.22
N GLY A 52 0.50 -1.59 2.41
CA GLY A 52 0.38 -2.68 1.45
C GLY A 52 0.85 -3.99 2.03
N GLY A 53 0.78 -5.01 1.18
CA GLY A 53 1.05 -6.35 1.62
C GLY A 53 0.60 -7.40 0.63
N VAL A 54 0.30 -8.57 1.15
CA VAL A 54 -0.19 -9.72 0.39
C VAL A 54 -1.63 -10.01 0.78
N ILE A 55 -2.51 -10.19 -0.19
CA ILE A 55 -3.91 -10.53 0.04
C ILE A 55 -4.00 -11.92 0.68
N ALA A 56 -4.55 -11.96 1.90
CA ALA A 56 -4.85 -13.19 2.62
C ALA A 56 -6.23 -13.73 2.25
N GLN A 57 -7.22 -12.84 2.14
CA GLN A 57 -8.61 -13.21 1.84
C GLN A 57 -9.36 -12.03 1.21
N VAL A 58 -10.36 -12.34 0.39
CA VAL A 58 -11.35 -11.37 -0.10
C VAL A 58 -12.75 -11.89 0.18
N GLU A 59 -13.58 -11.03 0.74
CA GLU A 59 -14.99 -11.26 1.01
C GLU A 59 -15.81 -10.14 0.38
N ASN A 60 -16.84 -10.50 -0.39
CA ASN A 60 -17.74 -9.55 -1.01
C ASN A 60 -19.12 -9.64 -0.36
N ASN A 61 -19.63 -8.50 0.07
CA ASN A 61 -20.94 -8.38 0.68
C ASN A 61 -21.85 -7.58 -0.28
N ALA A 62 -23.15 -7.51 0.01
CA ALA A 62 -24.09 -6.80 -0.87
C ALA A 62 -23.81 -5.29 -1.00
N GLN A 63 -23.06 -4.69 -0.07
CA GLN A 63 -22.79 -3.24 -0.04
C GLN A 63 -21.29 -2.89 -0.12
N ALA A 64 -20.39 -3.80 0.26
CA ALA A 64 -18.96 -3.53 0.37
C ALA A 64 -18.12 -4.79 0.19
N SER A 65 -16.85 -4.61 -0.13
CA SER A 65 -15.84 -5.66 -0.22
C SER A 65 -14.81 -5.49 0.88
N ILE A 66 -14.41 -6.59 1.50
CA ILE A 66 -13.40 -6.64 2.55
C ILE A 66 -12.21 -7.43 2.03
N ILE A 67 -11.04 -6.81 1.99
CA ILE A 67 -9.77 -7.47 1.68
C ILE A 67 -8.96 -7.56 2.96
N GLU A 68 -8.62 -8.77 3.38
CA GLU A 68 -7.64 -8.98 4.44
C GLU A 68 -6.23 -9.03 3.83
N VAL A 69 -5.32 -8.24 4.39
CA VAL A 69 -3.96 -8.05 3.86
C VAL A 69 -2.95 -8.31 4.96
N VAL A 70 -1.98 -9.20 4.69
CA VAL A 70 -0.78 -9.38 5.51
C VAL A 70 0.13 -8.19 5.29
N HIS A 71 0.36 -7.37 6.32
CA HIS A 71 1.12 -6.14 6.21
C HIS A 71 2.59 -6.40 5.88
N TYR A 72 3.12 -5.65 4.91
CA TYR A 72 4.55 -5.51 4.66
C TYR A 72 4.90 -4.05 4.39
N PRO A 73 6.05 -3.56 4.90
CA PRO A 73 6.46 -2.18 4.66
C PRO A 73 6.63 -1.91 3.16
N LEU A 74 6.17 -0.75 2.71
CA LEU A 74 6.30 -0.34 1.32
C LEU A 74 7.73 0.12 1.01
N LYS A 75 8.18 -0.17 -0.22
CA LYS A 75 9.37 0.47 -0.80
C LYS A 75 9.02 1.88 -1.29
N SER A 76 10.04 2.63 -1.71
CA SER A 76 9.86 3.97 -2.30
C SER A 76 9.00 3.97 -3.58
N ASP A 77 8.93 2.84 -4.29
CA ASP A 77 8.08 2.65 -5.48
C ASP A 77 6.60 2.31 -5.12
N GLY A 78 6.27 2.28 -3.82
CA GLY A 78 4.95 1.94 -3.32
C GLY A 78 4.62 0.46 -3.33
N ARG A 79 5.52 -0.44 -3.72
CA ARG A 79 5.30 -1.89 -3.69
C ARG A 79 5.68 -2.49 -2.33
N PRO A 80 4.97 -3.53 -1.85
CA PRO A 80 5.31 -4.21 -0.60
C PRO A 80 6.72 -4.85 -0.64
N ASN A 81 7.47 -4.71 0.44
CA ASN A 81 8.79 -5.32 0.61
C ASN A 81 8.69 -6.69 1.31
N LEU A 82 8.48 -7.75 0.52
CA LEU A 82 8.35 -9.12 1.03
C LEU A 82 9.63 -9.70 1.64
N ARG A 83 10.77 -8.98 1.58
CA ARG A 83 12.01 -9.39 2.26
C ARG A 83 12.04 -8.96 3.72
N LYS A 84 11.11 -8.12 4.16
CA LYS A 84 10.95 -7.71 5.56
C LYS A 84 9.93 -8.62 6.24
N ALA A 85 10.03 -8.74 7.56
CA ALA A 85 9.02 -9.46 8.34
C ALA A 85 7.69 -8.71 8.28
N SER A 86 6.60 -9.47 8.24
CA SER A 86 5.28 -8.92 8.54
C SER A 86 5.13 -8.77 10.05
N ILE A 87 4.42 -7.72 10.45
CA ILE A 87 4.14 -7.38 11.86
C ILE A 87 2.66 -7.44 12.19
N GLY A 88 1.82 -7.94 11.28
CA GLY A 88 0.39 -8.09 11.50
C GLY A 88 -0.43 -8.07 10.21
N ARG A 89 -1.74 -7.94 10.37
CA ARG A 89 -2.72 -7.88 9.28
C ARG A 89 -3.60 -6.66 9.42
N PHE A 90 -4.20 -6.23 8.32
CA PHE A 90 -5.24 -5.20 8.31
C PHE A 90 -6.34 -5.55 7.32
N LYS A 91 -7.50 -4.94 7.51
CA LYS A 91 -8.64 -5.05 6.60
C LYS A 91 -8.78 -3.77 5.78
N VAL A 92 -9.07 -3.94 4.50
CA VAL A 92 -9.40 -2.85 3.58
C VAL A 92 -10.86 -2.97 3.26
N LEU A 93 -11.62 -1.91 3.53
CA LEU A 93 -13.03 -1.81 3.19
C LEU A 93 -13.13 -1.00 1.91
N ILE A 94 -13.79 -1.56 0.90
CA ILE A 94 -14.03 -0.93 -0.39
C ILE A 94 -15.53 -0.88 -0.61
N ASP A 95 -16.06 0.29 -0.93
CA ASP A 95 -17.48 0.42 -1.26
C ASP A 95 -17.80 -0.34 -2.55
N GLY A 96 -18.87 -1.13 -2.52
CA GLY A 96 -19.30 -1.96 -3.65
C GLY A 96 -18.53 -3.26 -3.81
N PHE A 97 -18.59 -3.83 -5.01
CA PHE A 97 -18.06 -5.15 -5.35
C PHE A 97 -16.69 -5.04 -6.04
N ILE A 98 -15.74 -5.88 -5.63
CA ILE A 98 -14.47 -6.09 -6.36
C ILE A 98 -14.42 -7.50 -6.96
N ASP A 99 -13.83 -7.63 -8.15
CA ASP A 99 -13.67 -8.94 -8.79
C ASP A 99 -12.59 -9.78 -8.06
N PRO A 100 -12.94 -10.92 -7.44
CA PRO A 100 -11.97 -11.79 -6.76
C PRO A 100 -10.95 -12.41 -7.70
N LEU A 101 -11.19 -12.45 -9.02
CA LEU A 101 -10.20 -12.90 -10.01
C LEU A 101 -9.08 -11.88 -10.20
N VAL A 102 -9.38 -10.60 -9.98
CA VAL A 102 -8.39 -9.51 -10.01
C VAL A 102 -7.69 -9.41 -8.65
N PHE A 103 -8.47 -9.35 -7.57
CA PHE A 103 -8.00 -9.26 -6.18
C PHE A 103 -7.93 -10.64 -5.54
N LYS A 104 -7.11 -11.53 -6.11
CA LYS A 104 -6.97 -12.90 -5.60
C LYS A 104 -5.96 -13.01 -4.46
N GLN A 105 -6.12 -14.05 -3.65
CA GLN A 105 -5.17 -14.45 -2.63
C GLN A 105 -3.73 -14.53 -3.19
N GLU A 106 -2.75 -14.23 -2.33
CA GLU A 106 -1.30 -14.22 -2.63
C GLU A 106 -0.83 -13.09 -3.57
N ARG A 107 -1.74 -12.25 -4.07
CA ARG A 107 -1.35 -11.05 -4.82
C ARG A 107 -0.85 -9.96 -3.90
N VAL A 108 0.15 -9.24 -4.38
CA VAL A 108 0.60 -8.00 -3.74
C VAL A 108 -0.37 -6.87 -4.04
N VAL A 109 -0.65 -6.07 -3.02
CA VAL A 109 -1.51 -4.89 -3.12
C VAL A 109 -0.93 -3.74 -2.30
N SER A 110 -1.18 -2.53 -2.78
CA SER A 110 -0.92 -1.29 -2.05
C SER A 110 -2.19 -0.46 -2.08
N VAL A 111 -2.51 0.16 -0.95
CA VAL A 111 -3.78 0.82 -0.72
C VAL A 111 -3.52 2.18 -0.09
N VAL A 112 -4.29 3.18 -0.50
CA VAL A 112 -4.39 4.49 0.12
C VAL A 112 -5.81 4.67 0.60
N GLY A 113 -5.98 5.17 1.81
CA GLY A 113 -7.29 5.45 2.38
C GLY A 113 -7.17 6.01 3.79
N THR A 114 -8.31 6.22 4.44
CA THR A 114 -8.37 6.64 5.84
C THR A 114 -8.49 5.44 6.76
N ILE A 115 -7.81 5.47 7.90
CA ILE A 115 -7.96 4.42 8.92
C ILE A 115 -9.32 4.54 9.61
N GLY A 116 -9.99 3.40 9.81
CA GLY A 116 -11.23 3.32 10.59
C GLY A 116 -10.97 2.81 12.01
N ASP A 117 -12.06 2.52 12.72
CA ASP A 117 -11.98 1.87 14.02
C ASP A 117 -11.45 0.42 13.89
N PRO A 118 -10.70 -0.09 14.88
CA PRO A 118 -10.29 -1.48 14.92
C PRO A 118 -11.51 -2.41 14.89
N ILE A 119 -11.52 -3.37 13.97
CA ILE A 119 -12.56 -4.39 13.90
C ILE A 119 -12.12 -5.53 14.81
N GLU A 120 -12.84 -5.75 15.92
CA GLU A 120 -12.64 -6.92 16.78
C GLU A 120 -13.01 -8.21 16.02
N GLY A 121 -12.11 -9.18 16.02
CA GLY A 121 -12.36 -10.51 15.47
C GLY A 121 -11.21 -11.03 14.62
N MET A 122 -10.38 -11.84 15.27
CA MET A 122 -9.24 -12.62 14.74
C MET A 122 -7.97 -11.81 14.44
N VAL A 123 -7.11 -11.76 15.46
CA VAL A 123 -5.65 -11.60 15.34
C VAL A 123 -5.00 -12.94 15.03
#